data_AF-A0A522KD04-F1
#
_entry.id   AF-A0A522KD04-F1
#
_cell.length_a   1.000
_cell.length_b   1.000
_cell.length_c   1.000
_cell.angle_alpha   90.00
_cell.angle_beta   90.00
_cell.angle_gamma   90.00
#
_symmetry.space_group_name_H-M   'P 1'
#
loop_
_entity.id
_entity.type
_entity.pdbx_description
1 polymer ?
#
loop_
_entity_poly.entity_id
_entity_poly.type
_entity_poly.pdbx_seq_one_letter_code
_entity_poly.pdbx_strand_id
1 'polypeptide(L)'
;MNWQNLAYALDQVAHNLGAVTVVSGPLYFLIAGESKRQRGVLWMTLTGWVVQIVSGSFLGLISLYFYGQLPDIHGVAIGALVIKIVCAITAFVFIVASLRAHDLYTGRRAAITWQVLAALAILAISAAAFLRWFS
;
A
#
# COMPACT_ATOMS: atom_id res chain seq x y z
N MET A 1 -2.09 -28.57 -10.41
CA MET A 1 -2.06 -27.31 -9.64
C MET A 1 -3.48 -27.03 -9.16
N ASN A 2 -3.72 -26.84 -7.86
CA ASN A 2 -5.04 -26.43 -7.37
C ASN A 2 -5.28 -24.96 -7.78
N TRP A 3 -6.43 -24.66 -8.38
CA TRP A 3 -6.82 -23.30 -8.80
C TRP A 3 -6.77 -22.28 -7.65
N GLN A 4 -7.06 -22.73 -6.43
CA GLN A 4 -6.93 -21.95 -5.21
C GLN A 4 -5.49 -21.48 -4.98
N ASN A 5 -4.51 -22.39 -5.06
CA ASN A 5 -3.10 -22.07 -4.82
C ASN A 5 -2.56 -21.11 -5.89
N LEU A 6 -3.03 -21.25 -7.14
CA LEU A 6 -2.69 -20.32 -8.21
C LEU A 6 -3.26 -18.93 -7.92
N ALA A 7 -4.52 -18.82 -7.50
CA ALA A 7 -5.16 -17.55 -7.16
C ALA A 7 -4.42 -16.86 -6.01
N TYR A 8 -4.11 -17.58 -4.93
CA TYR A 8 -3.30 -17.06 -3.81
C TYR A 8 -1.91 -16.60 -4.27
N ALA A 9 -1.23 -17.38 -5.12
CA ALA A 9 0.10 -17.03 -5.60
C ALA A 9 0.08 -15.74 -6.44
N LEU A 10 -0.88 -15.61 -7.36
CA LEU A 10 -1.02 -14.43 -8.20
C LEU A 10 -1.38 -13.18 -7.38
N ASP A 11 -2.29 -13.32 -6.41
CA ASP A 11 -2.64 -12.24 -5.48
C ASP A 11 -1.41 -11.77 -4.69
N GLN A 12 -0.63 -12.71 -4.15
CA GLN A 12 0.59 -12.38 -3.40
C GLN A 12 1.68 -11.75 -4.27
N VAL A 13 1.82 -12.15 -5.54
CA VAL A 13 2.73 -11.48 -6.48
C VAL A 13 2.30 -10.03 -6.68
N ALA A 14 1.02 -9.78 -6.95
CA ALA A 14 0.50 -8.43 -7.11
C ALA A 14 0.68 -7.60 -5.83
N HIS A 15 0.35 -8.16 -4.66
CA HIS A 15 0.52 -7.52 -3.36
C HIS A 15 1.98 -7.13 -3.12
N ASN A 16 2.93 -8.05 -3.33
CA ASN A 16 4.35 -7.76 -3.10
C ASN A 16 4.90 -6.68 -4.05
N LEU A 17 4.50 -6.70 -5.33
CA LEU A 17 4.88 -5.65 -6.28
C LEU A 17 4.26 -4.29 -5.92
N GLY A 18 3.01 -4.30 -5.43
CA GLY A 18 2.36 -3.13 -4.86
C GLY A 18 3.15 -2.56 -3.69
N ALA A 19 3.57 -3.41 -2.75
CA ALA A 19 4.37 -3.03 -1.59
C ALA A 19 5.71 -2.38 -1.98
N VAL A 20 6.42 -2.95 -2.95
CA VAL A 20 7.66 -2.34 -3.49
C VAL A 20 7.37 -0.95 -4.03
N THR A 21 6.32 -0.81 -4.84
CA THR A 21 5.96 0.44 -5.53
C THR A 21 5.61 1.56 -4.54
N VAL A 22 4.83 1.26 -3.49
CA VAL A 22 4.41 2.28 -2.50
C VAL A 22 5.56 2.79 -1.63
N VAL A 23 6.63 2.01 -1.47
CA VAL A 23 7.84 2.42 -0.74
C VAL A 23 8.82 3.14 -1.67
N SER A 24 9.07 2.57 -2.84
CA SER A 24 10.10 3.08 -3.74
C SER A 24 9.77 4.45 -4.30
N GLY A 25 8.49 4.74 -4.60
CA GLY A 25 8.07 6.04 -5.13
C GLY A 25 8.45 7.21 -4.21
N PRO A 26 8.01 7.21 -2.94
CA PRO A 26 8.37 8.23 -1.98
C PRO A 26 9.86 8.29 -1.66
N LEU A 27 10.53 7.14 -1.47
CA LEU A 27 11.97 7.13 -1.19
C LEU A 27 12.78 7.66 -2.37
N TYR A 28 12.38 7.35 -3.61
CA TYR A 28 13.02 7.89 -4.79
C TYR A 28 13.00 9.42 -4.80
N PHE A 29 11.85 10.05 -4.49
CA PHE A 29 11.77 11.50 -4.41
C PHE A 29 12.67 12.06 -3.28
N LEU A 30 12.67 11.43 -2.10
CA LEU A 30 13.46 11.91 -0.97
C LEU A 30 14.97 11.82 -1.20
N ILE A 31 15.42 10.83 -1.99
CA ILE A 31 16.84 10.62 -2.30
C ILE A 31 17.27 11.43 -3.52
N ALA A 32 16.50 11.39 -4.60
CA ALA A 32 16.85 12.04 -5.87
C ALA A 32 16.45 13.53 -5.92
N GLY A 33 15.62 13.99 -4.99
CA GLY A 33 15.10 15.36 -4.94
C GLY A 33 13.98 15.63 -5.94
N GLU A 34 13.72 16.92 -6.19
CA GLU A 34 12.66 17.35 -7.11
C GLU A 34 12.92 16.82 -8.53
N SER A 35 11.94 16.09 -9.05
CA SER A 35 11.98 15.49 -10.38
C SER A 35 10.93 16.12 -11.28
N LYS A 36 11.28 16.43 -12.53
CA LYS A 36 10.30 16.80 -13.58
C LYS A 36 9.20 15.74 -13.77
N ARG A 37 9.41 14.52 -13.27
CA ARG A 37 8.47 13.39 -13.32
C ARG A 37 7.69 13.19 -12.01
N GLN A 38 7.67 14.14 -11.09
CA GLN A 38 6.99 14.03 -9.79
C GLN A 38 5.53 13.55 -9.91
N ARG A 39 4.78 14.09 -10.89
CA ARG A 39 3.39 13.65 -11.15
C ARG A 39 3.29 12.19 -11.57
N GLY A 40 4.23 11.72 -12.40
CA GLY A 40 4.33 10.32 -12.79
C GLY A 40 4.65 9.41 -11.62
N VAL A 41 5.57 9.83 -10.73
CA VAL A 41 5.90 9.09 -9.51
C VAL A 41 4.69 9.03 -8.56
N LEU A 42 3.90 10.10 -8.44
CA LEU A 42 2.65 10.08 -7.68
C LEU A 42 1.64 9.09 -8.25
N TRP A 43 1.46 9.06 -9.58
CA TRP A 43 0.59 8.08 -10.22
C TRP A 43 1.07 6.64 -10.00
N MET A 44 2.38 6.37 -10.12
CA MET A 44 2.95 5.05 -9.81
C MET A 44 2.69 4.66 -8.36
N THR A 45 2.95 5.58 -7.42
CA THR A 45 2.70 5.35 -5.99
C THR A 45 1.21 5.09 -5.73
N LEU A 46 0.30 5.82 -6.39
CA LEU A 46 -1.14 5.61 -6.29
C LEU A 46 -1.53 4.22 -6.80
N THR A 47 -1.01 3.80 -7.96
CA THR A 47 -1.29 2.46 -8.50
C THR A 47 -0.80 1.37 -7.55
N GLY A 48 0.35 1.55 -6.89
CA GLY A 48 0.82 0.64 -5.85
C GLY A 48 -0.15 0.52 -4.68
N TRP A 49 -0.69 1.65 -4.19
CA TRP A 49 -1.67 1.64 -3.10
C TRP A 49 -3.00 1.00 -3.52
N VAL A 50 -3.48 1.27 -4.74
CA VAL A 50 -4.67 0.61 -5.29
C VAL A 50 -4.47 -0.90 -5.35
N VAL A 51 -3.33 -1.37 -5.88
CA VAL A 51 -3.00 -2.80 -5.94
C VAL A 51 -2.97 -3.39 -4.53
N GLN A 52 -2.35 -2.73 -3.55
CA GLN A 52 -2.30 -3.18 -2.14
C GLN A 52 -3.69 -3.33 -1.52
N ILE A 53 -4.57 -2.36 -1.74
CA ILE A 53 -5.94 -2.38 -1.21
C ILE A 53 -6.73 -3.51 -1.87
N VAL A 54 -6.73 -3.58 -3.20
CA VAL A 54 -7.50 -4.56 -3.95
C VAL A 54 -7.04 -5.98 -3.65
N SER A 55 -5.74 -6.26 -3.71
CA SER A 55 -5.20 -7.59 -3.39
C SER A 55 -5.42 -7.97 -1.92
N GLY A 56 -5.23 -7.03 -0.98
CA GLY A 56 -5.52 -7.27 0.43
C GLY A 56 -6.98 -7.65 0.69
N SER A 57 -7.93 -7.00 0.00
CA SER A 57 -9.34 -7.38 0.05
C SER A 57 -9.61 -8.71 -0.67
N PHE A 58 -8.97 -8.95 -1.81
CA PHE A 58 -9.14 -10.17 -2.60
C PHE A 58 -8.70 -11.41 -1.83
N LEU A 59 -7.63 -11.33 -1.03
CA LEU A 59 -7.22 -12.41 -0.12
C LEU A 59 -8.35 -12.85 0.83
N GLY A 60 -9.08 -11.90 1.40
CA GLY A 60 -10.24 -12.18 2.25
C GLY A 60 -11.39 -12.82 1.48
N LEU A 61 -11.62 -12.38 0.24
CA LEU A 61 -12.64 -12.96 -0.65
C LEU A 61 -12.29 -14.37 -1.10
N ILE A 62 -11.03 -14.65 -1.44
CA ILE A 62 -10.54 -16.01 -1.74
C ILE A 62 -10.80 -16.90 -0.52
N SER A 63 -10.48 -16.42 0.69
CA SER A 63 -10.73 -17.18 1.92
C SER A 63 -12.21 -17.53 2.07
N LEU A 64 -13.08 -16.52 1.92
CA LEU A 64 -14.52 -16.71 2.04
C LEU A 64 -15.07 -17.69 0.98
N TYR A 65 -14.60 -17.60 -0.26
CA TYR A 65 -15.06 -18.44 -1.36
C TYR A 65 -14.64 -19.91 -1.22
N PHE A 66 -13.38 -20.17 -0.87
CA PHE A 66 -12.86 -21.54 -0.81
C PHE A 66 -13.03 -22.22 0.56
N TYR A 67 -13.01 -21.45 1.66
CA TYR A 67 -13.10 -22.00 3.03
C TYR A 67 -14.43 -21.68 3.72
N GLY A 68 -15.31 -20.88 3.12
CA GLY A 68 -16.60 -20.49 3.71
C GLY A 68 -16.48 -19.50 4.88
N GLN A 69 -15.27 -19.01 5.17
CA GLN A 69 -14.99 -18.09 6.27
C GLN A 69 -13.91 -17.08 5.90
N LEU A 70 -13.98 -15.90 6.52
CA LEU A 70 -12.91 -14.91 6.44
C LEU A 70 -11.65 -15.44 7.14
N PRO A 71 -10.46 -14.86 6.84
CA PRO A 71 -9.23 -15.24 7.52
C PRO A 71 -9.39 -15.09 9.04
N ASP A 72 -8.90 -16.06 9.79
CA ASP A 72 -8.91 -16.03 11.26
C ASP A 72 -7.88 -14.99 11.73
N ILE A 73 -8.37 -13.82 12.14
CA ILE A 73 -7.53 -12.68 12.53
C ILE A 73 -7.99 -12.25 13.93
N HIS A 74 -7.13 -12.43 14.92
CA HIS A 74 -7.45 -12.12 16.31
C HIS A 74 -6.30 -11.42 17.04
N GLY A 75 -6.64 -10.71 18.13
CA GLY A 75 -5.67 -10.06 19.00
C GLY A 75 -4.81 -9.01 18.28
N VAL A 76 -3.48 -9.16 18.36
CA VAL A 76 -2.51 -8.22 17.78
C VAL A 76 -2.68 -8.07 16.26
N ALA A 77 -3.10 -9.14 15.58
CA ALA A 77 -3.30 -9.14 14.13
C ALA A 77 -4.40 -8.15 13.69
N ILE A 78 -5.46 -7.98 14.48
CA ILE A 78 -6.52 -6.99 14.21
C ILE A 78 -5.94 -5.57 14.26
N GLY A 79 -5.17 -5.26 15.30
CA GLY A 79 -4.53 -3.94 15.43
C GLY A 79 -3.60 -3.64 14.26
N ALA A 80 -2.79 -4.63 13.87
CA ALA A 80 -1.91 -4.52 12.70
C ALA A 80 -2.68 -4.30 11.39
N LEU A 81 -3.80 -5.01 11.19
CA LEU A 81 -4.67 -4.83 10.04
C LEU A 81 -5.27 -3.42 10.00
N VAL A 82 -5.77 -2.92 11.13
CA VAL A 82 -6.35 -1.56 11.23
C VAL A 82 -5.30 -0.50 10.89
N ILE A 83 -4.09 -0.60 11.45
CA ILE A 83 -2.99 0.33 11.13
C ILE A 83 -2.70 0.31 9.63
N LYS A 84 -2.59 -0.88 9.03
CA LYS A 84 -2.33 -1.03 7.59
C LYS A 84 -3.42 -0.37 6.74
N ILE A 85 -4.69 -0.56 7.10
CA ILE A 85 -5.84 0.03 6.39
C ILE A 85 -5.83 1.55 6.52
N VAL A 86 -5.65 2.08 7.73
CA VAL A 86 -5.59 3.54 7.95
C VAL A 86 -4.45 4.17 7.16
N CYS A 87 -3.27 3.54 7.14
CA CYS A 87 -2.15 4.00 6.33
C CYS A 87 -2.50 4.03 4.84
N ALA A 88 -3.10 2.95 4.32
CA ALA A 88 -3.46 2.83 2.91
C ALA A 88 -4.49 3.89 2.48
N ILE A 89 -5.55 4.08 3.26
CA ILE A 89 -6.59 5.09 2.98
C ILE A 89 -5.98 6.49 3.05
N THR A 90 -5.19 6.77 4.08
CA THR A 90 -4.57 8.10 4.26
C THR A 90 -3.64 8.42 3.10
N ALA A 91 -2.77 7.49 2.70
CA ALA A 91 -1.86 7.67 1.58
C ALA A 91 -2.62 7.84 0.25
N PHE A 92 -3.65 7.03 0.00
CA PHE A 92 -4.50 7.15 -1.18
C PHE A 92 -5.12 8.55 -1.28
N VAL A 93 -5.75 9.03 -0.20
CA VAL A 93 -6.37 10.37 -0.16
C VAL A 93 -5.31 11.45 -0.38
N PHE A 94 -4.14 11.34 0.27
CA PHE A 94 -3.07 12.32 0.14
C PHE A 94 -2.55 12.43 -1.30
N ILE A 95 -2.36 11.28 -1.98
CA ILE A 95 -1.87 11.25 -3.36
C ILE A 95 -2.94 11.80 -4.31
N VAL A 96 -4.21 11.40 -4.15
CA VAL A 96 -5.31 11.92 -4.98
C VAL A 96 -5.45 13.44 -4.80
N ALA A 97 -5.38 13.95 -3.57
CA ALA A 97 -5.40 15.38 -3.30
C ALA A 97 -4.21 16.10 -3.96
N SER A 98 -3.01 15.53 -3.86
CA SER A 98 -1.79 16.07 -4.49
C SER A 98 -1.88 16.07 -6.02
N LEU A 99 -2.51 15.05 -6.63
CA LEU A 99 -2.72 14.98 -8.08
C LEU A 99 -3.81 15.94 -8.57
N ARG A 100 -4.78 16.31 -7.73
CA ARG A 100 -5.82 17.30 -8.06
C ARG A 100 -5.35 18.74 -7.94
N ALA A 101 -4.26 19.00 -7.22
CA ALA A 101 -3.65 20.32 -7.19
C ALA A 101 -3.22 20.75 -8.61
N HIS A 102 -3.50 22.01 -8.95
CA HIS A 102 -3.13 22.59 -10.25
C HIS A 102 -1.61 22.54 -10.43
N ASP A 103 -0.89 23.05 -9.44
CA ASP A 103 0.56 22.96 -9.35
C ASP A 103 0.93 21.98 -8.24
N LEU A 104 1.90 21.11 -8.54
CA LEU A 104 2.46 20.23 -7.52
C LEU A 104 3.20 21.07 -6.48
N TYR A 105 3.12 20.64 -5.21
CA TYR A 105 3.91 21.26 -4.16
C TYR A 105 5.40 21.20 -4.49
N THR A 106 6.10 22.29 -4.20
CA THR A 106 7.55 22.45 -4.33
C THR A 106 8.20 22.75 -2.98
N GLY A 107 9.51 22.60 -2.91
CA GLY A 107 10.34 22.89 -1.74
C GLY A 107 9.90 22.12 -0.50
N ARG A 108 9.75 22.82 0.63
CA ARG A 108 9.45 22.21 1.94
C ARG A 108 8.13 21.44 1.96
N ARG A 109 7.10 21.93 1.28
CA ARG A 109 5.79 21.25 1.25
C ARG A 109 5.88 19.93 0.49
N ALA A 110 6.58 19.90 -0.64
CA ALA A 110 6.85 18.67 -1.37
C ALA A 110 7.57 17.65 -0.48
N ALA A 111 8.67 18.07 0.15
CA ALA A 111 9.46 17.20 1.02
C ALA A 111 8.61 16.58 2.14
N ILE A 112 7.77 17.37 2.81
CA ILE A 112 6.86 16.86 3.87
C ILE A 112 5.87 15.85 3.30
N THR A 113 5.23 16.14 2.15
CA THR A 113 4.31 15.21 1.49
C THR A 113 4.97 13.86 1.24
N TRP A 114 6.18 13.86 0.66
CA TRP A 114 6.90 12.63 0.35
C TRP A 114 7.42 11.91 1.61
N GLN A 115 7.82 12.64 2.65
CA GLN A 115 8.17 12.06 3.95
C GLN A 115 6.97 11.35 4.60
N VAL A 116 5.80 11.98 4.58
CA VAL A 116 4.56 11.38 5.09
C VAL A 116 4.21 10.13 4.30
N LEU A 117 4.27 10.17 2.96
CA LEU A 117 4.00 9.00 2.12
C LEU A 117 4.99 7.86 2.40
N ALA A 118 6.27 8.16 2.57
CA ALA A 118 7.28 7.16 2.93
C ALA A 118 6.99 6.54 4.31
N ALA A 119 6.68 7.36 5.31
CA ALA A 119 6.36 6.90 6.66
C ALA A 119 5.11 6.00 6.66
N LEU A 120 4.05 6.39 5.95
CA LEU A 120 2.83 5.58 5.82
C LEU A 120 3.11 4.23 5.14
N ALA A 121 3.93 4.22 4.09
CA ALA A 121 4.31 2.98 3.40
C ALA A 121 5.12 2.03 4.30
N ILE A 122 6.14 2.56 4.99
CA ILE A 122 6.98 1.79 5.92
C ILE A 122 6.15 1.25 7.08
N LEU A 123 5.27 2.06 7.65
CA LEU A 123 4.39 1.66 8.75
C LEU A 123 3.41 0.57 8.30
N ALA A 124 2.81 0.71 7.11
CA ALA A 124 1.90 -0.28 6.57
C ALA A 124 2.57 -1.64 6.30
N ILE A 125 3.80 -1.65 5.78
CA ILE A 125 4.54 -2.90 5.51
C ILE A 125 5.05 -3.53 6.81
N SER A 126 5.50 -2.71 7.76
CA SER A 126 5.83 -3.18 9.11
C SER A 126 4.61 -3.85 9.74
N ALA A 127 3.45 -3.20 9.71
CA ALA A 127 2.20 -3.77 10.21
C ALA A 127 1.81 -5.06 9.45
N ALA A 128 2.05 -5.14 8.15
CA ALA A 128 1.83 -6.37 7.38
C ALA A 128 2.71 -7.54 7.84
N ALA A 129 3.93 -7.28 8.33
CA ALA A 129 4.77 -8.32 8.90
C ALA A 129 4.20 -8.87 10.22
N PHE A 130 3.71 -7.99 11.11
CA PHE A 130 3.00 -8.41 12.32
C PHE A 130 1.72 -9.18 11.98
N LEU A 131 0.93 -8.68 11.03
CA LEU A 131 -0.28 -9.35 10.58
C LEU A 131 0.03 -10.79 10.14
N ARG A 132 1.05 -11.00 9.30
CA ARG A 132 1.45 -12.33 8.82
C ARG A 132 1.96 -13.26 9.93
N TRP A 133 2.54 -12.73 11.01
CA TRP A 133 3.08 -13.55 12.09
C TRP A 133 2.03 -13.94 13.14
N PHE A 134 1.00 -13.08 13.33
CA PHE A 134 0.00 -13.24 14.37
C PHE A 134 -1.40 -13.65 13.85
N SER A 135 -1.57 -13.80 12.54
CA SER A 135 -2.71 -14.46 11.87
C SER A 135 -2.38 -15.91 11.56
#